data_AF-A0A920PE56-F1
#
_entry.id   AF-A0A920PE56-F1
#
_cell.length_a   1.000
_cell.length_b   1.000
_cell.length_c   1.000
_cell.angle_alpha   90.00
_cell.angle_beta   90.00
_cell.angle_gamma   90.00
#
_symmetry.space_group_name_H-M   'P 1'
#
loop_
_entity.id
_entity.type
_entity.pdbx_description
1 polymer ?
#
loop_
_entity_poly.entity_id
_entity_poly.type
_entity_poly.pdbx_seq_one_letter_code
_entity_poly.pdbx_strand_id
1 'polypeptide(L)'
;MDDALVLNLKENFALRHYSDIEKGCILNKLLAEEIQEDTIIDLYMPLLELERSKKIFQDLILVNKIIPKLQKLLHRLSIPIKVFQVFFTWDHENQGAAEKIFAATRPGVNKCRHLLELVEEITKRDNISPKEIFSTPSTIVTLENKGLTPSQKYDRIHETIQITRYPILSDLKKQIARALDEIKLDDKTRFKYQEAFESDEMKLELKFLDERELSQQVEKIFRALQSGSIEKLIKIIRG
;
A
#
# COMPACT_ATOMS: atom_id res chain seq x y z
N MET A 1 0.71 43.00 -11.69
CA MET A 1 1.33 41.72 -11.30
C MET A 1 0.70 40.55 -12.06
N ASP A 2 -0.57 40.65 -12.45
CA ASP A 2 -1.33 39.56 -13.08
C ASP A 2 -0.80 39.05 -14.42
N ASP A 3 -0.37 39.93 -15.34
CA ASP A 3 0.02 39.50 -16.68
C ASP A 3 1.29 38.62 -16.70
N ALA A 4 2.28 38.94 -15.86
CA ALA A 4 3.52 38.17 -15.79
C ALA A 4 3.31 36.78 -15.16
N LEU A 5 2.46 36.69 -14.13
CA LEU A 5 2.13 35.42 -13.49
C LEU A 5 1.29 34.54 -14.42
N VAL A 6 0.26 35.10 -15.06
CA VAL A 6 -0.58 34.39 -16.03
C VAL A 6 0.25 33.90 -17.22
N LEU A 7 1.19 34.72 -17.72
CA LEU A 7 2.11 34.31 -18.77
C LEU A 7 2.99 33.14 -18.30
N ASN A 8 3.60 33.24 -17.12
CA ASN A 8 4.43 32.17 -16.57
C ASN A 8 3.67 30.85 -16.38
N LEU A 9 2.42 30.91 -15.91
CA LEU A 9 1.58 29.72 -15.76
C LEU A 9 1.26 29.09 -17.11
N LYS A 10 0.94 29.89 -18.13
CA LYS A 10 0.68 29.44 -19.51
C LYS A 10 1.91 28.84 -20.18
N GLU A 11 3.08 29.45 -19.99
CA GLU A 11 4.35 28.93 -20.53
C GLU A 11 4.72 27.59 -19.89
N ASN A 12 4.63 27.49 -18.56
CA ASN A 12 4.86 26.22 -17.85
C ASN A 12 3.85 25.15 -18.29
N PHE A 13 2.58 25.51 -18.43
CA PHE A 13 1.53 24.63 -18.92
C PHE A 13 1.85 24.05 -20.31
N ALA A 14 2.39 24.85 -21.23
CA ALA A 14 2.77 24.39 -22.57
C ALA A 14 3.96 23.40 -22.56
N LEU A 15 4.73 23.34 -21.47
CA LEU A 15 5.98 22.57 -21.38
C LEU A 15 5.91 21.38 -20.42
N ARG A 16 5.02 21.42 -19.41
CA ARG A 16 4.85 20.36 -18.41
C ARG A 16 3.47 20.39 -17.75
N HIS A 17 3.04 19.23 -17.25
CA HIS A 17 1.86 19.13 -16.39
C HIS A 17 2.22 19.39 -14.93
N TYR A 18 1.34 20.13 -14.24
CA TYR A 18 1.44 20.30 -12.80
C TYR A 18 0.91 19.06 -12.08
N SER A 19 1.65 18.58 -11.09
CA SER A 19 1.15 17.60 -10.12
C SER A 19 0.08 18.20 -9.21
N ASP A 20 -0.79 17.38 -8.61
CA ASP A 20 -1.80 17.85 -7.66
C ASP A 20 -1.19 18.59 -6.45
N ILE A 21 0.03 18.21 -6.04
CA ILE A 21 0.78 18.93 -5.01
C ILE A 21 1.16 20.34 -5.48
N GLU A 22 1.66 20.50 -6.70
CA GLU A 22 2.01 21.82 -7.24
C GLU A 22 0.76 22.68 -7.41
N LYS A 23 -0.32 22.10 -7.95
CA LYS A 23 -1.60 22.80 -8.09
C LYS A 23 -2.09 23.32 -6.74
N GLY A 24 -2.14 22.46 -5.72
CA GLY A 24 -2.51 22.88 -4.36
C GLY A 24 -1.58 23.94 -3.77
N CYS A 25 -0.26 23.83 -3.98
CA CYS A 25 0.70 24.86 -3.56
C CYS A 25 0.46 26.20 -4.25
N ILE A 26 0.15 26.21 -5.55
CA ILE A 26 -0.14 27.43 -6.31
C ILE A 26 -1.42 28.08 -5.77
N LEU A 27 -2.50 27.31 -5.59
CA LEU A 27 -3.75 27.83 -5.04
C LEU A 27 -3.57 28.44 -3.65
N ASN A 28 -2.80 27.79 -2.78
CA ASN A 28 -2.48 28.34 -1.45
C ASN A 28 -1.66 29.63 -1.51
N LYS A 29 -0.76 29.77 -2.48
CA LYS A 29 -0.02 31.04 -2.69
C LYS A 29 -0.97 32.15 -3.14
N LEU A 30 -1.88 31.87 -4.07
CA LEU A 30 -2.88 32.86 -4.51
C LEU A 30 -3.77 33.33 -3.34
N LEU A 31 -4.18 32.41 -2.47
CA LEU A 31 -4.90 32.75 -1.24
C LEU A 31 -4.08 33.60 -0.26
N ALA A 32 -2.78 33.33 -0.13
CA ALA A 32 -1.89 34.10 0.73
C ALA A 32 -1.68 35.53 0.23
N GLU A 33 -1.85 35.77 -1.07
CA GLU A 33 -1.85 37.10 -1.70
C GLU A 33 -3.26 37.74 -1.72
N GLU A 34 -4.19 37.25 -0.90
CA GLU A 34 -5.55 37.78 -0.70
C GLU A 34 -6.45 37.77 -1.96
N ILE A 35 -6.09 36.98 -2.98
CA ILE A 35 -6.92 36.79 -4.17
C ILE A 35 -8.19 36.02 -3.76
N GLN A 36 -9.34 36.55 -4.16
CA GLN A 36 -10.64 35.99 -3.80
C GLN A 36 -10.86 34.59 -4.38
N GLU A 37 -11.50 33.71 -3.61
CA GLU A 37 -11.78 32.31 -4.00
C GLU A 37 -12.45 32.22 -5.38
N ASP A 38 -13.51 32.99 -5.62
CA ASP A 38 -14.23 32.96 -6.89
C ASP A 38 -13.32 33.35 -8.07
N THR A 39 -12.45 34.35 -7.88
CA THR A 39 -11.44 34.75 -8.87
C THR A 39 -10.44 33.63 -9.13
N ILE A 40 -9.98 32.92 -8.09
CA ILE A 40 -9.07 31.77 -8.24
C ILE A 40 -9.75 30.66 -9.05
N ILE A 41 -11.00 30.34 -8.73
CA ILE A 41 -11.77 29.29 -9.39
C ILE A 41 -12.03 29.63 -10.86
N ASP A 42 -12.42 30.86 -11.17
CA ASP A 42 -12.81 31.23 -12.53
C ASP A 42 -11.63 31.51 -13.46
N LEU A 43 -10.55 32.13 -12.93
CA LEU A 43 -9.44 32.61 -13.75
C LEU A 43 -8.19 31.72 -13.66
N TYR A 44 -7.82 31.22 -12.47
CA TYR A 44 -6.54 30.54 -12.28
C TYR A 44 -6.63 29.02 -12.35
N MET A 45 -7.70 28.40 -11.86
CA MET A 45 -7.89 26.94 -11.96
C MET A 45 -7.86 26.43 -13.40
N PRO A 46 -8.48 27.10 -14.41
CA PRO A 46 -8.34 26.68 -15.81
C PRO A 46 -6.89 26.71 -16.33
N LEU A 47 -6.06 27.64 -15.83
CA LEU A 47 -4.63 27.73 -16.19
C LEU A 47 -3.82 26.55 -15.61
N LEU A 48 -4.39 25.82 -14.65
CA LEU A 48 -3.80 24.64 -14.00
C LEU A 48 -4.45 23.32 -14.48
N GLU A 49 -5.23 23.33 -15.56
CA GLU A 49 -6.03 22.18 -16.03
C GLU A 49 -7.00 21.64 -14.97
N LEU A 50 -7.60 22.54 -14.19
CA LEU A 50 -8.63 22.18 -13.23
C LEU A 50 -9.99 22.69 -13.70
N GLU A 51 -11.02 21.89 -13.45
CA GLU A 51 -12.40 22.34 -13.65
C GLU A 51 -12.71 23.49 -12.68
N ARG A 52 -13.60 24.41 -13.09
CA ARG A 52 -14.09 25.51 -12.24
C ARG A 52 -15.04 24.98 -11.17
N SER A 53 -14.46 24.29 -10.20
CA SER A 53 -15.20 23.52 -9.19
C SER A 53 -14.73 23.92 -7.80
N LYS A 54 -15.67 24.47 -7.02
CA LYS A 54 -15.46 24.79 -5.60
C LYS A 54 -15.00 23.57 -4.80
N LYS A 55 -15.49 22.37 -5.13
CA LYS A 55 -15.04 21.13 -4.48
C LYS A 55 -13.58 20.84 -4.76
N ILE A 56 -13.15 20.91 -6.02
CA ILE A 56 -11.75 20.65 -6.39
C ILE A 56 -10.83 21.69 -5.75
N PHE A 57 -11.25 22.96 -5.72
CA PHE A 57 -10.54 24.01 -5.01
C PHE A 57 -10.36 23.67 -3.52
N GLN A 58 -11.47 23.35 -2.83
CA GLN A 58 -11.47 22.99 -1.41
C GLN A 58 -10.57 21.79 -1.11
N ASP A 59 -10.56 20.77 -1.97
CA ASP A 59 -9.71 19.59 -1.79
C ASP A 59 -8.21 19.96 -1.96
N LEU A 60 -7.86 20.77 -2.96
CA LEU A 60 -6.47 21.09 -3.27
C LEU A 60 -5.84 22.11 -2.31
N ILE A 61 -6.61 23.03 -1.72
CA ILE A 61 -6.05 23.96 -0.73
C ILE A 61 -5.58 23.23 0.54
N LEU A 62 -6.15 22.05 0.85
CA LEU A 62 -5.73 21.23 1.99
C LEU A 62 -4.32 20.65 1.85
N VAL A 63 -3.69 20.75 0.68
CA VAL A 63 -2.27 20.38 0.49
C VAL A 63 -1.37 21.08 1.50
N ASN A 64 -1.70 22.29 1.96
CA ASN A 64 -0.94 23.01 2.99
C ASN A 64 -0.86 22.29 4.35
N LYS A 65 -1.79 21.37 4.63
CA LYS A 65 -1.78 20.52 5.84
C LYS A 65 -0.71 19.42 5.79
N ILE A 66 -0.20 19.11 4.60
CA ILE A 66 0.82 18.09 4.41
C ILE A 66 2.21 18.67 4.68
N ILE A 67 3.04 17.98 5.47
CA ILE A 67 4.40 18.42 5.76
C ILE A 67 5.23 18.60 4.48
N PRO A 68 6.12 19.61 4.40
CA PRO A 68 6.87 19.92 3.18
C PRO A 68 7.70 18.76 2.62
N LYS A 69 8.27 17.91 3.49
CA LYS A 69 9.03 16.73 3.06
C LYS A 69 8.14 15.71 2.34
N LEU A 70 6.96 15.44 2.90
CA LEU A 70 6.00 14.51 2.31
C LEU A 70 5.40 15.09 1.02
N GLN A 71 5.06 16.38 0.97
CA GLN A 71 4.64 17.05 -0.27
C GLN A 71 5.66 16.82 -1.41
N LYS A 72 6.95 17.03 -1.14
CA LYS A 72 8.03 16.80 -2.13
C LYS A 72 8.08 15.35 -2.61
N LEU A 73 7.87 14.37 -1.72
CA LEU A 73 7.82 12.96 -2.10
C LEU A 73 6.59 12.65 -2.95
N LEU A 74 5.41 13.09 -2.54
CA LEU A 74 4.15 12.87 -3.27
C LEU A 74 4.21 13.48 -4.68
N HIS A 75 4.78 14.68 -4.80
CA HIS A 75 5.06 15.32 -6.10
C HIS A 75 5.99 14.46 -6.96
N ARG A 76 7.16 14.07 -6.44
CA ARG A 76 8.15 13.27 -7.19
C ARG A 76 7.60 11.91 -7.63
N LEU A 77 6.76 11.30 -6.80
CA LEU A 77 6.13 10.02 -7.09
C LEU A 77 4.86 10.16 -7.94
N SER A 78 4.47 11.40 -8.30
CA SER A 78 3.25 11.71 -9.07
C SER A 78 2.00 11.07 -8.45
N ILE A 79 1.88 11.13 -7.11
CA ILE A 79 0.73 10.56 -6.40
C ILE A 79 -0.46 11.51 -6.56
N PRO A 80 -1.62 11.04 -7.06
CA PRO A 80 -2.80 11.87 -7.22
C PRO A 80 -3.50 12.14 -5.87
N ILE A 81 -4.23 13.25 -5.78
CA ILE A 81 -4.91 13.70 -4.56
C ILE A 81 -5.85 12.64 -3.96
N LYS A 82 -6.54 11.88 -4.81
CA LYS A 82 -7.43 10.79 -4.38
C LYS A 82 -6.72 9.74 -3.51
N VAL A 83 -5.40 9.59 -3.66
CA VAL A 83 -4.59 8.66 -2.87
C VAL A 83 -4.04 9.33 -1.61
N PHE A 84 -3.58 10.57 -1.70
CA PHE A 84 -2.91 11.23 -0.57
C PHE A 84 -3.86 12.05 0.34
N GLN A 85 -5.15 12.19 0.00
CA GLN A 85 -6.15 12.94 0.77
C GLN A 85 -6.26 12.49 2.23
N VAL A 86 -5.92 11.23 2.55
CA VAL A 86 -5.90 10.71 3.93
C VAL A 86 -5.00 11.56 4.84
N PHE A 87 -3.90 12.09 4.30
CA PHE A 87 -2.95 12.91 5.07
C PHE A 87 -3.55 14.24 5.53
N PHE A 88 -4.64 14.72 4.94
CA PHE A 88 -5.31 15.95 5.38
C PHE A 88 -5.90 15.85 6.79
N THR A 89 -6.12 14.61 7.26
CA THR A 89 -6.67 14.30 8.59
C THR A 89 -5.60 13.86 9.58
N TRP A 90 -4.40 13.53 9.10
CA TRP A 90 -3.29 13.07 9.93
C TRP A 90 -2.51 14.26 10.50
N ASP A 91 -2.08 14.15 11.75
CA ASP A 91 -1.15 15.11 12.33
C ASP A 91 0.27 15.00 11.75
N HIS A 92 1.13 15.94 12.14
CA HIS A 92 2.51 16.01 11.65
C HIS A 92 3.36 14.78 12.02
N GLU A 93 3.08 14.11 13.14
CA GLU A 93 3.85 12.93 13.54
C GLU A 93 3.50 11.71 12.68
N ASN A 94 2.20 11.50 12.42
CA ASN A 94 1.68 10.45 11.56
C ASN A 94 2.15 10.65 10.11
N GLN A 95 2.08 11.87 9.60
CA GLN A 95 2.64 12.21 8.29
C GLN A 95 4.15 11.99 8.24
N GLY A 96 4.88 12.34 9.31
CA GLY A 96 6.32 12.12 9.41
C GLY A 96 6.70 10.63 9.39
N ALA A 97 5.86 9.76 9.97
CA ALA A 97 6.05 8.32 9.89
C ALA A 97 5.89 7.80 8.46
N ALA A 98 4.84 8.19 7.75
CA ALA A 98 4.64 7.83 6.35
C ALA A 98 5.74 8.37 5.43
N GLU A 99 6.22 9.60 5.68
CA GLU A 99 7.33 10.21 4.94
C GLU A 99 8.59 9.34 4.99
N LYS A 100 8.97 8.81 6.16
CA LYS A 100 10.12 7.90 6.30
C LYS A 100 9.95 6.63 5.46
N ILE A 101 8.75 6.04 5.47
CA ILE A 101 8.45 4.85 4.66
C ILE A 101 8.57 5.18 3.17
N PHE A 102 7.91 6.25 2.72
CA PHE A 102 7.86 6.61 1.31
C PHE A 102 9.23 7.04 0.78
N ALA A 103 10.04 7.72 1.59
CA ALA A 103 11.41 8.09 1.24
C ALA A 103 12.29 6.85 0.99
N ALA A 104 12.16 5.83 1.84
CA ALA A 104 12.97 4.61 1.78
C ALA A 104 12.50 3.61 0.72
N THR A 105 11.20 3.56 0.44
CA THR A 105 10.58 2.53 -0.41
C THR A 105 10.23 3.02 -1.81
N ARG A 106 9.99 4.33 -1.97
CA ARG A 106 9.55 4.98 -3.22
C ARG A 106 8.43 4.21 -3.93
N PRO A 107 7.28 3.97 -3.27
CA PRO A 107 6.21 3.17 -3.85
C PRO A 107 5.57 3.91 -5.04
N GLY A 108 5.14 3.15 -6.05
CA GLY A 108 4.26 3.69 -7.09
C GLY A 108 2.85 3.94 -6.57
N VAL A 109 2.02 4.63 -7.37
CA VAL A 109 0.66 5.07 -6.99
C VAL A 109 -0.20 3.96 -6.38
N ASN A 110 -0.24 2.78 -7.00
CA ASN A 110 -1.05 1.65 -6.50
C ASN A 110 -0.53 1.12 -5.17
N LYS A 111 0.80 1.02 -5.02
CA LYS A 111 1.44 0.61 -3.77
C LYS A 111 1.18 1.62 -2.64
N CYS A 112 1.22 2.92 -2.93
CA CYS A 112 0.83 3.95 -1.97
C CYS A 112 -0.63 3.80 -1.54
N ARG A 113 -1.56 3.65 -2.50
CA ARG A 113 -2.99 3.50 -2.23
C ARG A 113 -3.27 2.32 -1.29
N HIS A 114 -2.80 1.11 -1.65
CA HIS A 114 -3.06 -0.09 -0.86
C HIS A 114 -2.48 0.03 0.56
N LEU A 115 -1.27 0.57 0.70
CA LEU A 115 -0.66 0.72 2.02
C LEU A 115 -1.45 1.69 2.91
N LEU A 116 -1.91 2.82 2.34
CA LEU A 116 -2.69 3.80 3.08
C LEU A 116 -4.09 3.28 3.43
N GLU A 117 -4.72 2.51 2.55
CA GLU A 117 -5.99 1.81 2.83
C GLU A 117 -5.83 0.84 4.01
N LEU A 118 -4.79 0.00 4.00
CA LEU A 118 -4.52 -0.92 5.11
C LEU A 118 -4.30 -0.19 6.43
N VAL A 119 -3.55 0.91 6.41
CA VAL A 119 -3.27 1.70 7.62
C VAL A 119 -4.54 2.32 8.17
N GLU A 120 -5.37 2.94 7.31
CA GLU A 120 -6.66 3.50 7.71
C GLU A 120 -7.61 2.45 8.30
N GLU A 121 -7.63 1.25 7.73
CA GLU A 121 -8.45 0.15 8.26
C GLU A 121 -7.97 -0.33 9.64
N ILE A 122 -6.66 -0.49 9.83
CA ILE A 122 -6.09 -0.88 11.13
C ILE A 122 -6.34 0.23 12.17
N THR A 123 -6.10 1.50 11.81
CA THR A 123 -6.35 2.64 12.70
C THR A 123 -7.80 2.66 13.19
N LYS A 124 -8.76 2.42 12.29
CA LYS A 124 -10.18 2.36 12.67
C LYS A 124 -10.53 1.12 13.50
N ARG A 125 -9.94 -0.04 13.20
CA ARG A 125 -10.22 -1.30 13.91
C ARG A 125 -9.64 -1.30 15.32
N ASP A 126 -8.39 -0.88 15.47
CA ASP A 126 -7.62 -1.02 16.70
C ASP A 126 -7.56 0.27 17.53
N ASN A 127 -8.07 1.38 17.00
CA ASN A 127 -7.99 2.70 17.61
C ASN A 127 -6.54 3.12 17.93
N ILE A 128 -5.62 2.81 17.01
CA ILE A 128 -4.20 3.18 17.09
C ILE A 128 -3.82 4.14 15.96
N SER A 129 -2.81 4.96 16.20
CA SER A 129 -2.35 5.95 15.22
C SER A 129 -1.58 5.31 14.05
N PRO A 130 -1.59 5.92 12.84
CA PRO A 130 -0.73 5.52 11.72
C PRO A 130 0.75 5.40 12.10
N LYS A 131 1.25 6.31 12.95
CA LYS A 131 2.62 6.29 13.48
C LYS A 131 2.95 4.98 14.19
N GLU A 132 2.05 4.48 15.03
CA GLU A 132 2.24 3.22 15.76
C GLU A 132 2.34 2.03 14.80
N ILE A 133 1.54 2.02 13.73
CA ILE A 133 1.58 0.98 12.69
C ILE A 133 2.91 1.02 11.92
N PHE A 134 3.35 2.21 11.51
CA PHE A 134 4.60 2.38 10.76
C PHE A 134 5.88 2.26 11.61
N SER A 135 5.79 2.43 12.93
CA SER A 135 6.96 2.45 13.83
C SER A 135 7.17 1.12 14.56
N THR A 136 6.60 0.03 14.04
CA THR A 136 6.83 -1.32 14.56
C THR A 136 8.32 -1.70 14.48
N PRO A 137 8.86 -2.47 15.45
CA PRO A 137 10.27 -2.87 15.43
C PRO A 137 10.70 -3.56 14.13
N SER A 138 9.83 -4.41 13.55
CA SER A 138 10.04 -5.06 12.25
C SER A 138 10.18 -4.06 11.10
N THR A 139 9.38 -2.99 11.11
CA THR A 139 9.45 -1.92 10.11
C THR A 139 10.75 -1.14 10.25
N ILE A 140 11.14 -0.79 11.47
CA ILE A 140 12.41 -0.07 11.74
C ILE A 140 13.60 -0.89 11.23
N VAL A 141 13.68 -2.18 11.59
CA VAL A 141 14.75 -3.08 11.11
C VAL A 141 14.77 -3.18 9.59
N THR A 142 13.60 -3.21 8.93
CA THR A 142 13.51 -3.28 7.47
C THR A 142 13.99 -1.98 6.81
N LEU A 143 13.68 -0.82 7.39
CA LEU A 143 14.11 0.48 6.89
C LEU A 143 15.63 0.64 6.96
N GLU A 144 16.24 0.22 8.07
CA GLU A 144 17.68 0.34 8.31
C GLU A 144 18.53 -0.67 7.52
N ASN A 145 17.91 -1.75 7.03
CA ASN A 145 18.62 -2.77 6.27
C ASN A 145 19.12 -2.24 4.92
N LYS A 146 20.44 -2.06 4.81
CA LYS A 146 21.11 -1.56 3.58
C LYS A 146 21.19 -2.61 2.46
N GLY A 147 20.99 -3.89 2.76
CA GLY A 147 21.01 -4.98 1.78
C GLY A 147 19.71 -5.11 0.97
N LEU A 148 18.65 -4.39 1.35
CA LEU A 148 17.36 -4.44 0.66
C LEU A 148 17.20 -3.28 -0.32
N THR A 149 16.70 -3.60 -1.51
CA THR A 149 16.24 -2.61 -2.48
C THR A 149 14.97 -1.90 -1.98
N PRO A 150 14.63 -0.70 -2.49
CA PRO A 150 13.41 0.01 -2.11
C PRO A 150 12.13 -0.82 -2.25
N SER A 151 12.01 -1.64 -3.32
CA SER A 151 10.86 -2.53 -3.48
C SER A 151 10.81 -3.63 -2.43
N GLN A 152 11.95 -4.29 -2.15
CA GLN A 152 12.00 -5.32 -1.12
C GLN A 152 11.66 -4.77 0.27
N LYS A 153 12.07 -3.52 0.57
CA LYS A 153 11.65 -2.83 1.80
C LYS A 153 10.15 -2.62 1.83
N TYR A 154 9.56 -2.14 0.73
CA TYR A 154 8.10 -1.99 0.64
C TYR A 154 7.40 -3.32 0.91
N ASP A 155 7.78 -4.38 0.20
CA ASP A 155 7.06 -5.65 0.22
C ASP A 155 7.06 -6.26 1.65
N ARG A 156 8.19 -6.17 2.38
CA ARG A 156 8.29 -6.60 3.79
C ARG A 156 7.48 -5.75 4.77
N ILE A 157 7.48 -4.42 4.58
CA ILE A 157 6.71 -3.51 5.43
C ILE A 157 5.21 -3.73 5.19
N HIS A 158 4.81 -3.84 3.93
CA HIS A 158 3.45 -4.14 3.53
C HIS A 158 2.97 -5.48 4.12
N GLU A 159 3.80 -6.54 4.03
CA GLU A 159 3.48 -7.84 4.63
C GLU A 159 3.29 -7.75 6.15
N THR A 160 4.15 -7.01 6.85
CA THR A 160 4.04 -6.79 8.30
C THR A 160 2.71 -6.12 8.66
N ILE A 161 2.32 -5.09 7.91
CA ILE A 161 1.07 -4.35 8.13
C ILE A 161 -0.15 -5.21 7.76
N GLN A 162 -0.07 -5.97 6.67
CA GLN A 162 -1.09 -6.93 6.26
C GLN A 162 -1.37 -7.98 7.35
N ILE A 163 -0.32 -8.54 7.95
CA ILE A 163 -0.43 -9.52 9.05
C ILE A 163 -1.15 -8.89 10.26
N THR A 164 -0.84 -7.63 10.57
CA THR A 164 -1.49 -6.89 11.64
C THR A 164 -2.99 -6.72 11.36
N ARG A 165 -3.37 -6.44 10.11
CA ARG A 165 -4.78 -6.30 9.68
C ARG A 165 -5.58 -7.60 9.73
N TYR A 166 -4.94 -8.75 9.57
CA TYR A 166 -5.63 -10.04 9.55
C TYR A 166 -4.94 -11.06 10.49
N PRO A 167 -5.01 -10.85 11.82
CA PRO A 167 -4.26 -11.68 12.78
C PRO A 167 -4.72 -13.14 12.79
N ILE A 168 -6.04 -13.38 12.74
CA ILE A 168 -6.61 -14.73 12.67
C ILE A 168 -6.19 -15.43 11.37
N LEU A 169 -6.31 -14.73 10.23
CA LEU A 169 -5.90 -15.25 8.92
C LEU A 169 -4.39 -15.53 8.88
N SER A 170 -3.57 -14.68 9.48
CA SER A 170 -2.12 -14.86 9.54
C SER A 170 -1.74 -16.04 10.41
N ASP A 171 -2.40 -16.20 11.56
CA ASP A 171 -2.18 -17.36 12.43
C ASP A 171 -2.61 -18.65 11.72
N LEU A 172 -3.76 -18.62 11.04
CA LEU A 172 -4.24 -19.71 10.20
C LEU A 172 -3.22 -20.08 9.10
N LYS A 173 -2.72 -19.09 8.35
CA LYS A 173 -1.67 -19.30 7.34
C LYS A 173 -0.39 -19.90 7.96
N LYS A 174 0.01 -19.50 9.17
CA LYS A 174 1.17 -20.07 9.88
C LYS A 174 0.91 -21.52 10.31
N GLN A 175 -0.28 -21.81 10.83
CA GLN A 175 -0.67 -23.17 11.21
C GLN A 175 -0.68 -24.10 9.99
N ILE A 176 -1.19 -23.63 8.85
CA ILE A 176 -1.18 -24.36 7.58
C ILE A 176 0.25 -24.59 7.10
N ALA A 177 1.11 -23.56 7.09
CA ALA A 177 2.49 -23.69 6.69
C ALA A 177 3.24 -24.75 7.53
N ARG A 178 3.06 -24.73 8.86
CA ARG A 178 3.62 -25.75 9.77
C ARG A 178 3.09 -27.15 9.47
N ALA A 179 1.78 -27.28 9.23
CA ALA A 179 1.18 -28.56 8.90
C ALA A 179 1.68 -29.10 7.54
N LEU A 180 1.90 -28.23 6.55
CA LEU A 180 2.49 -28.61 5.26
C LEU A 180 3.95 -29.05 5.40
N ASP A 181 4.74 -28.35 6.22
CA ASP A 181 6.12 -28.74 6.52
C ASP A 181 6.19 -30.11 7.23
N GLU A 182 5.24 -30.41 8.13
CA GLU A 182 5.12 -31.71 8.81
C GLU A 182 4.82 -32.86 7.83
N ILE A 183 4.05 -32.60 6.76
CA ILE A 183 3.68 -33.60 5.75
C ILE A 183 4.90 -34.01 4.90
N LYS A 184 5.97 -33.19 4.84
CA LYS A 184 7.23 -33.47 4.11
C LYS A 184 7.00 -33.89 2.65
N LEU A 185 6.11 -33.18 1.95
CA LEU A 185 5.91 -33.36 0.51
C LEU A 185 7.21 -32.98 -0.23
N ASP A 186 7.48 -33.66 -1.35
CA ASP A 186 8.59 -33.29 -2.22
C ASP A 186 8.25 -32.02 -3.04
N ASP A 187 9.28 -31.33 -3.56
CA ASP A 187 9.13 -30.04 -4.27
C ASP A 187 8.19 -30.09 -5.49
N LYS A 188 7.93 -31.30 -6.00
CA LYS A 188 7.06 -31.57 -7.15
C LYS A 188 5.63 -32.00 -6.76
N THR A 189 5.37 -32.13 -5.46
CA THR A 189 4.03 -32.37 -4.89
C THR A 189 3.60 -31.15 -4.09
N ARG A 190 2.61 -30.40 -4.58
CA ARG A 190 2.19 -29.14 -3.95
C ARG A 190 0.74 -29.17 -3.54
N PHE A 191 0.50 -28.81 -2.30
CA PHE A 191 -0.83 -28.54 -1.78
C PHE A 191 -1.20 -27.09 -2.06
N LYS A 192 -2.30 -26.85 -2.76
CA LYS A 192 -2.86 -25.53 -3.04
C LYS A 192 -4.18 -25.39 -2.31
N TYR A 193 -4.36 -24.22 -1.70
CA TYR A 193 -5.59 -23.81 -1.02
C TYR A 193 -5.90 -22.37 -1.44
N GLN A 194 -7.16 -21.94 -1.30
CA GLN A 194 -7.53 -20.56 -1.58
C GLN A 194 -7.02 -19.66 -0.44
N GLU A 195 -6.21 -18.64 -0.76
CA GLU A 195 -5.62 -17.77 0.25
C GLU A 195 -6.62 -16.94 1.06
N ALA A 196 -7.84 -16.78 0.53
CA ALA A 196 -8.96 -16.08 1.16
C ALA A 196 -9.84 -17.00 2.04
N PHE A 197 -9.65 -18.32 1.98
CA PHE A 197 -10.41 -19.32 2.75
C PHE A 197 -11.94 -19.23 2.61
N GLU A 198 -12.43 -18.70 1.49
CA GLU A 198 -13.88 -18.67 1.19
C GLU A 198 -14.40 -20.02 0.69
N SER A 199 -13.50 -20.90 0.23
CA SER A 199 -13.78 -22.25 -0.20
C SER A 199 -12.96 -23.26 0.59
N ASP A 200 -13.62 -24.34 0.98
CA ASP A 200 -13.00 -25.52 1.60
C ASP A 200 -12.29 -26.42 0.58
N GLU A 201 -12.30 -26.05 -0.71
CA GLU A 201 -11.65 -26.83 -1.76
C GLU A 201 -10.13 -26.73 -1.69
N MET A 202 -9.51 -27.91 -1.61
CA MET A 202 -8.07 -28.09 -1.63
C MET A 202 -7.66 -28.83 -2.88
N LYS A 203 -6.53 -28.42 -3.47
CA LYS A 203 -5.99 -29.04 -4.69
C LYS A 203 -4.62 -29.62 -4.40
N LEU A 204 -4.39 -30.84 -4.82
CA LEU A 204 -3.08 -31.47 -4.81
C LEU A 204 -2.55 -31.51 -6.24
N GLU A 205 -1.43 -30.84 -6.49
CA GLU A 205 -0.75 -30.84 -7.79
C GLU A 205 0.50 -31.72 -7.72
N LEU A 206 0.57 -32.69 -8.64
CA LEU A 206 1.68 -33.61 -8.80
C LEU A 206 2.37 -33.34 -10.14
N LYS A 207 3.70 -33.22 -10.11
CA LYS A 207 4.53 -33.15 -11.32
C LYS A 207 5.49 -34.33 -11.32
N PHE A 208 5.45 -35.15 -12.37
CA PHE A 208 6.31 -36.33 -12.51
C PHE A 208 6.76 -36.49 -13.96
N LEU A 209 7.92 -37.10 -14.16
CA LEU A 209 8.49 -37.42 -15.48
C LEU A 209 8.28 -38.89 -15.86
N ASP A 210 8.15 -39.77 -14.87
CA ASP A 210 8.01 -41.22 -15.06
C ASP A 210 7.12 -41.87 -13.99
N GLU A 211 6.75 -43.13 -14.22
CA GLU A 211 5.86 -43.91 -13.37
C GLU A 211 6.44 -44.18 -11.97
N ARG A 212 7.76 -44.28 -11.84
CA ARG A 212 8.42 -44.53 -10.55
C ARG A 212 8.30 -43.30 -9.67
N GLU A 213 8.50 -42.12 -10.24
CA GLU A 213 8.33 -40.85 -9.56
C GLU A 213 6.88 -40.66 -9.08
N LEU A 214 5.89 -40.93 -9.93
CA LEU A 214 4.48 -40.90 -9.53
C LEU A 214 4.17 -41.88 -8.39
N SER A 215 4.66 -43.11 -8.48
CA SER A 215 4.43 -44.14 -7.46
C SER A 215 5.00 -43.72 -6.09
N GLN A 216 6.22 -43.15 -6.07
CA GLN A 216 6.83 -42.65 -4.84
C GLN A 216 6.06 -41.46 -4.24
N GLN A 217 5.57 -40.54 -5.08
CA GLN A 217 4.76 -39.41 -4.62
C GLN A 217 3.43 -39.88 -4.02
N VAL A 218 2.73 -40.82 -4.69
CA VAL A 218 1.49 -41.41 -4.20
C VAL A 218 1.71 -42.15 -2.87
N GLU A 219 2.81 -42.89 -2.73
CA GLU A 219 3.12 -43.60 -1.48
C GLU A 219 3.34 -42.63 -0.31
N LYS A 220 4.02 -41.50 -0.54
CA LYS A 220 4.17 -40.44 0.48
C LYS A 220 2.85 -39.81 0.88
N ILE A 221 1.97 -39.55 -0.10
CA ILE A 221 0.62 -39.06 0.17
C ILE A 221 -0.15 -40.07 1.03
N PHE A 222 -0.04 -41.36 0.71
CA PHE A 222 -0.70 -42.42 1.47
C PHE A 222 -0.20 -42.48 2.91
N ARG A 223 1.11 -42.35 3.14
CA ARG A 223 1.70 -42.27 4.49
C ARG A 223 1.18 -41.04 5.26
N ALA A 224 1.05 -39.89 4.59
CA ALA A 224 0.51 -38.67 5.20
C ALA A 224 -0.99 -38.74 5.52
N LEU A 225 -1.76 -39.50 4.74
CA LEU A 225 -3.15 -39.83 5.05
C LEU A 225 -3.23 -40.71 6.30
N GLN A 226 -2.37 -41.73 6.39
CA GLN A 226 -2.35 -42.64 7.54
C GLN A 226 -1.84 -42.00 8.84
N SER A 227 -0.96 -41.00 8.75
CA SER A 227 -0.46 -40.28 9.94
C SER A 227 -1.46 -39.29 10.53
N GLY A 228 -2.62 -39.08 9.88
CA GLY A 228 -3.61 -38.07 10.28
C GLY A 228 -3.16 -36.62 10.00
N SER A 229 -2.00 -36.42 9.36
CA SER A 229 -1.45 -35.09 9.08
C SER A 229 -2.32 -34.31 8.09
N ILE A 230 -2.90 -35.00 7.10
CA ILE A 230 -3.85 -34.39 6.15
C ILE A 230 -5.18 -34.07 6.84
N GLU A 231 -5.66 -34.89 7.77
CA GLU A 231 -6.88 -34.61 8.53
C GLU A 231 -6.71 -33.38 9.43
N LYS A 232 -5.54 -33.25 10.07
CA LYS A 232 -5.15 -32.05 10.85
C LYS A 232 -5.13 -30.81 9.95
N LEU A 233 -4.56 -30.88 8.75
CA LEU A 233 -4.56 -29.78 7.77
C LEU A 233 -5.98 -29.37 7.38
N ILE A 234 -6.86 -30.35 7.11
CA ILE A 234 -8.26 -30.09 6.74
C ILE A 234 -9.03 -29.42 7.89
N LYS A 235 -8.83 -29.88 9.13
CA LYS A 235 -9.43 -29.28 10.32
C LYS A 235 -9.00 -27.83 10.50
N ILE A 236 -7.70 -27.53 10.34
CA ILE A 236 -7.17 -26.17 10.43
C ILE A 236 -7.88 -25.27 9.40
N ILE A 237 -8.04 -25.72 8.16
CA ILE A 237 -8.64 -24.92 7.07
C ILE A 237 -10.15 -24.69 7.27
N ARG A 238 -10.88 -25.69 7.79
CA ARG A 238 -12.35 -25.62 7.97
C ARG A 238 -12.80 -24.91 9.25
N GLY A 239 -11.91 -24.77 10.24
CA GLY A 239 -12.24 -24.23 11.57
C GLY A 239 -12.71 -25.31 12.53
#